data_AF-A0AAD6P308-F1
#
_entry.id   AF-A0AAD6P308-F1
#
_cell.length_a   1.000
_cell.length_b   1.000
_cell.length_c   1.000
_cell.angle_alpha   90.00
_cell.angle_beta   90.00
_cell.angle_gamma   90.00
#
_symmetry.space_group_name_H-M   'P 1'
#
loop_
_entity.id
_entity.type
_entity.pdbx_description
1 polymer ?
#
loop_
_entity_poly.entity_id
_entity_poly.type
_entity_poly.pdbx_seq_one_letter_code
_entity_poly.pdbx_strand_id
1 'polypeptide(L)'
;MVFNCLSETRKMQRHARENVHRVLEEQEKLNDELESKKRKLDFWSKELNKREAVTERERQKLDEEKEKNNARNSSLQLASMEQRKADENVLRLVEEQKREKEEALKKILQLEKQLDAKQKLEMEIQEIKGKLLVLKHLGDQDDAAVQKKVEEMKDELSQKVDDFADMESLNQTLIIKERQSNDELQEARKNLIQGLGDMLGARAPLIGLKRMGEIDEKPFHNACKERFPEDPTVACFHSMQLVAGEIEEPSLASI
;
A
#
# COMPACT_ATOMS: atom_id res chain seq x y z
N MET A 1 43.96 17.43 116.96
CA MET A 1 44.07 17.90 115.55
C MET A 1 44.18 16.75 114.53
N VAL A 2 45.04 15.75 114.74
CA VAL A 2 45.27 14.65 113.76
C VAL A 2 44.02 13.82 113.42
N PHE A 3 43.15 13.54 114.39
CA PHE A 3 41.94 12.72 114.18
C PHE A 3 40.86 13.41 113.31
N ASN A 4 40.67 14.73 113.44
CA ASN A 4 39.75 15.50 112.60
C ASN A 4 40.23 15.58 111.14
N CYS A 5 41.53 15.79 110.93
CA CYS A 5 42.14 15.80 109.59
C CYS A 5 41.96 14.46 108.85
N LEU A 6 42.16 13.34 109.55
CA LEU A 6 41.91 11.99 109.02
C LEU A 6 40.42 11.75 108.67
N SER A 7 39.50 12.23 109.50
CA SER A 7 38.06 12.14 109.27
C SER A 7 37.61 12.95 108.04
N GLU A 8 38.10 14.18 107.91
CA GLU A 8 37.82 15.06 106.77
C GLU A 8 38.38 14.50 105.46
N THR A 9 39.61 13.95 105.51
CA THR A 9 40.23 13.31 104.33
C THR A 9 39.43 12.09 103.87
N ARG A 10 38.90 11.28 104.80
CA ARG A 10 38.01 10.15 104.47
C ARG A 10 36.67 10.60 103.87
N LYS A 11 36.07 11.68 104.38
CA LYS A 11 34.84 12.26 103.82
C LYS A 11 35.08 12.78 102.40
N MET A 12 36.18 13.49 102.19
CA MET A 12 36.59 14.00 100.87
C MET A 12 36.85 12.87 99.88
N GLN A 13 37.53 11.80 100.32
CA GLN A 13 37.76 10.61 99.49
C GLN A 13 36.45 9.89 99.14
N ARG A 14 35.49 9.84 100.06
CA ARG A 14 34.16 9.27 99.79
C ARG A 14 33.39 10.09 98.75
N HIS A 15 33.35 11.41 98.90
CA HIS A 15 32.69 12.30 97.93
C HIS A 15 33.34 12.23 96.55
N ALA A 16 34.68 12.13 96.49
CA ALA A 16 35.40 11.94 95.24
C ALA A 16 35.02 10.62 94.55
N ARG A 17 34.92 9.51 95.30
CA ARG A 17 34.47 8.20 94.78
C ARG A 17 33.03 8.24 94.30
N GLU A 18 32.13 8.84 95.07
CA GLU A 18 30.72 9.00 94.69
C GLU A 18 30.59 9.86 93.43
N ASN A 19 31.39 10.91 93.29
CA ASN A 19 31.40 11.75 92.09
C ASN A 19 31.89 10.98 90.86
N VAL A 20 32.97 10.21 90.99
CA VAL A 20 33.46 9.35 89.90
C VAL A 20 32.41 8.32 89.50
N HIS A 21 31.73 7.68 90.46
CA HIS A 21 30.64 6.75 90.17
C HIS A 21 29.50 7.41 89.38
N ARG A 22 29.02 8.59 89.79
CA ARG A 22 27.98 9.32 89.04
C ARG A 22 28.42 9.63 87.61
N VAL A 23 29.65 10.09 87.42
CA VAL A 23 30.19 10.40 86.08
C VAL A 23 30.25 9.13 85.21
N LEU A 24 30.64 7.99 85.78
CA LEU A 24 30.67 6.72 85.05
C LEU A 24 29.27 6.25 84.66
N GLU A 25 28.29 6.36 85.57
CA GLU A 25 26.88 6.02 85.28
C GLU A 25 26.28 6.93 84.19
N GLU A 26 26.60 8.23 84.20
CA GLU A 26 26.20 9.17 83.16
C GLU A 26 26.88 8.85 81.81
N GLN A 27 28.16 8.51 81.83
CA GLN A 27 28.89 8.10 80.63
C GLN A 27 28.31 6.84 80.01
N GLU A 28 27.92 5.85 80.83
CA GLU A 28 27.25 4.63 80.37
C GLU A 28 25.90 4.93 79.72
N LYS A 29 25.04 5.73 80.38
CA LYS A 29 23.75 6.16 79.81
C LYS A 29 23.91 6.89 78.48
N LEU A 30 24.86 7.83 78.40
CA LEU A 30 25.14 8.56 77.16
C LEU A 30 25.67 7.64 76.06
N ASN A 31 26.47 6.64 76.41
CA ASN A 31 26.97 5.66 75.46
C ASN A 31 25.84 4.77 74.92
N ASP A 32 24.92 4.31 75.78
CA ASP A 32 23.72 3.56 75.38
C ASP A 32 22.82 4.39 74.46
N GLU A 33 22.59 5.65 74.79
CA GLU A 33 21.83 6.58 73.94
C GLU A 33 22.51 6.77 72.58
N LEU A 34 23.83 6.96 72.57
CA LEU A 34 24.61 7.12 71.34
C LEU A 34 24.53 5.87 70.47
N GLU A 35 24.65 4.68 71.07
CA GLU A 35 24.53 3.42 70.37
C GLU A 35 23.12 3.21 69.80
N SER A 36 22.07 3.57 70.56
CA SER A 36 20.69 3.52 70.08
C SER A 36 20.45 4.44 68.87
N LYS A 37 21.04 5.64 68.88
CA LYS A 37 20.96 6.60 67.76
C LYS A 37 21.74 6.12 66.54
N LYS A 38 22.93 5.54 66.73
CA LYS A 38 23.72 4.92 65.65
C LYS A 38 22.93 3.80 64.96
N ARG A 39 22.35 2.87 65.72
CA ARG A 39 21.52 1.78 65.17
C ARG A 39 20.31 2.30 64.39
N LYS A 40 19.66 3.38 64.85
CA LYS A 40 18.57 4.04 64.11
C LYS A 40 19.07 4.65 62.80
N LEU A 41 20.17 5.39 62.82
CA LEU A 41 20.76 5.96 61.61
C LEU A 41 21.13 4.88 60.59
N ASP A 42 21.70 3.77 61.03
CA ASP A 42 22.02 2.63 60.16
C ASP A 42 20.76 2.01 59.52
N PHE A 43 19.68 1.88 60.30
CA PHE A 43 18.40 1.40 59.77
C PHE A 43 17.83 2.35 58.72
N TRP A 44 17.81 3.65 59.01
CA TRP A 44 17.28 4.67 58.09
C TRP A 44 18.13 4.77 56.82
N SER A 45 19.47 4.66 56.92
CA SER A 45 20.38 4.63 55.79
C SER A 45 20.11 3.42 54.88
N LYS A 46 19.94 2.22 55.45
CA LYS A 46 19.59 1.02 54.67
C LYS A 46 18.25 1.16 53.97
N GLU A 47 17.25 1.73 54.65
CA GLU A 47 15.92 1.89 54.08
C GLU A 47 15.89 2.97 52.98
N LEU A 48 16.65 4.06 53.15
CA LEU A 48 16.84 5.09 52.13
C LEU A 48 17.47 4.50 50.86
N ASN A 49 18.59 3.78 51.01
CA ASN A 49 19.27 3.13 49.87
C ASN A 49 18.36 2.18 49.09
N LYS A 50 17.49 1.43 49.79
CA LYS A 50 16.51 0.55 49.12
C LYS A 50 15.52 1.35 48.29
N ARG A 51 14.97 2.44 48.84
CA ARG A 51 14.02 3.31 48.13
C ARG A 51 14.66 3.98 46.94
N GLU A 52 15.85 4.55 47.11
CA GLU A 52 16.61 5.17 46.00
C GLU A 52 16.87 4.18 44.86
N ALA A 53 17.27 2.94 45.18
CA ALA A 53 17.48 1.92 44.17
C ALA A 53 16.20 1.51 43.42
N VAL A 54 15.02 1.59 44.05
CA VAL A 54 13.73 1.35 43.37
C VAL A 54 13.37 2.53 42.47
N THR A 55 13.44 3.75 43.00
CA THR A 55 13.16 4.99 42.24
C THR A 55 14.03 5.12 41.01
N GLU A 56 15.33 4.83 41.12
CA GLU A 56 16.26 4.92 39.99
C GLU A 56 15.92 3.89 38.90
N ARG A 57 15.56 2.65 39.28
CA ARG A 57 15.11 1.64 38.31
C ARG A 57 13.80 2.03 37.63
N GLU A 58 12.85 2.61 38.36
CA GLU A 58 11.59 3.08 37.79
C GLU A 58 11.81 4.24 36.81
N ARG A 59 12.71 5.17 37.16
CA ARG A 59 13.09 6.26 36.27
C ARG A 59 13.72 5.75 34.98
N GLN A 60 14.68 4.83 35.07
CA GLN A 60 15.31 4.22 33.90
C GLN A 60 14.29 3.52 33.00
N LYS A 61 13.37 2.73 33.58
CA LYS A 61 12.29 2.09 32.81
C LYS A 61 11.41 3.12 32.10
N LEU A 62 11.07 4.21 32.77
CA LEU A 62 10.22 5.25 32.22
C LEU A 62 10.92 6.01 31.07
N ASP A 63 12.22 6.25 31.20
CA ASP A 63 13.02 6.86 30.13
C ASP A 63 13.17 5.92 28.92
N GLU A 64 13.40 4.62 29.14
CA GLU A 64 13.42 3.61 28.06
C GLU A 64 12.07 3.54 27.31
N GLU A 65 10.95 3.54 28.04
CA GLU A 65 9.62 3.51 27.41
C GLU A 65 9.30 4.79 26.64
N LYS A 66 9.75 5.96 27.12
CA LYS A 66 9.65 7.23 26.38
C LYS A 66 10.42 7.16 25.07
N GLU A 67 11.66 6.68 25.08
CA GLU A 67 12.48 6.57 23.87
C GLU A 67 11.86 5.59 22.86
N LYS A 68 11.36 4.44 23.32
CA LYS A 68 10.63 3.50 22.46
C LYS A 68 9.37 4.14 21.87
N ASN A 69 8.62 4.89 22.66
CA ASN A 69 7.41 5.56 22.19
C ASN A 69 7.74 6.64 21.15
N ASN A 70 8.77 7.46 21.40
CA ASN A 70 9.26 8.45 20.45
C ASN A 70 9.68 7.81 19.12
N ALA A 71 10.44 6.70 19.17
CA ALA A 71 10.85 5.96 17.97
C ALA A 71 9.65 5.40 17.19
N ARG A 72 8.67 4.80 17.90
CA ARG A 72 7.43 4.30 17.30
C ARG A 72 6.61 5.42 16.65
N ASN A 73 6.51 6.56 17.31
CA ASN A 73 5.77 7.71 16.80
C ASN A 73 6.41 8.28 15.54
N SER A 74 7.74 8.46 15.54
CA SER A 74 8.50 8.86 14.34
C SER A 74 8.30 7.90 13.17
N SER A 75 8.35 6.59 13.44
CA SER A 75 8.11 5.56 12.43
C SER A 75 6.67 5.60 11.89
N LEU A 76 5.68 5.78 12.75
CA LEU A 76 4.27 5.89 12.38
C LEU A 76 4.02 7.14 11.52
N GLN A 77 4.66 8.26 11.85
CA GLN A 77 4.56 9.49 11.07
C GLN A 77 5.13 9.33 9.66
N LEU A 78 6.28 8.64 9.53
CA LEU A 78 6.87 8.34 8.22
C LEU A 78 5.95 7.44 7.38
N ALA A 79 5.43 6.37 7.97
CA ALA A 79 4.50 5.46 7.29
C ALA A 79 3.22 6.19 6.84
N SER A 80 2.66 7.06 7.68
CA SER A 80 1.48 7.86 7.34
C SER A 80 1.75 8.82 6.18
N MET A 81 2.93 9.44 6.15
CA MET A 81 3.33 10.33 5.06
C MET A 81 3.54 9.58 3.75
N GLU A 82 4.12 8.38 3.79
CA GLU A 82 4.27 7.52 2.61
C GLU A 82 2.92 7.03 2.08
N GLN A 83 2.02 6.61 2.97
CA GLN A 83 0.66 6.23 2.60
C GLN A 83 -0.07 7.37 1.90
N ARG A 84 -0.03 8.60 2.45
CA ARG A 84 -0.66 9.77 1.82
C ARG A 84 -0.11 10.04 0.42
N LYS A 85 1.21 9.92 0.23
CA LYS A 85 1.83 10.07 -1.10
C LYS A 85 1.36 8.99 -2.07
N ALA A 86 1.23 7.74 -1.61
CA ALA A 86 0.72 6.65 -2.43
C ALA A 86 -0.74 6.89 -2.84
N ASP A 87 -1.59 7.31 -1.89
CA ASP A 87 -3.00 7.62 -2.14
C ASP A 87 -3.15 8.77 -3.15
N GLU A 88 -2.35 9.83 -3.02
CA GLU A 88 -2.30 10.95 -3.98
C GLU A 88 -1.85 10.49 -5.38
N ASN A 89 -0.89 9.57 -5.47
CA ASN A 89 -0.45 9.00 -6.75
C ASN A 89 -1.57 8.17 -7.41
N VAL A 90 -2.25 7.32 -6.63
CA VAL A 90 -3.37 6.52 -7.14
C VAL A 90 -4.49 7.42 -7.64
N LEU A 91 -4.83 8.49 -6.89
CA LEU A 91 -5.85 9.44 -7.32
C LEU A 91 -5.51 10.09 -8.67
N ARG A 92 -4.25 10.54 -8.84
CA ARG A 92 -3.79 11.11 -10.13
C ARG A 92 -3.90 10.12 -11.28
N LEU A 93 -3.49 8.86 -11.08
CA LEU A 93 -3.60 7.81 -12.09
C LEU A 93 -5.06 7.53 -12.48
N VAL A 94 -5.97 7.52 -11.51
CA VAL A 94 -7.41 7.33 -11.78
C VAL A 94 -7.98 8.49 -12.59
N GLU A 95 -7.60 9.73 -12.29
CA GLU A 95 -8.02 10.90 -13.06
C GLU A 95 -7.48 10.86 -14.50
N GLU A 96 -6.23 10.45 -14.68
CA GLU A 96 -5.60 10.31 -16.00
C GLU A 96 -6.29 9.22 -16.83
N GLN A 97 -6.51 8.03 -16.27
CA GLN A 97 -7.27 6.96 -16.92
C GLN A 97 -8.69 7.40 -17.31
N LYS A 98 -9.35 8.21 -16.47
CA LYS A 98 -10.67 8.74 -16.80
C LYS A 98 -10.62 9.67 -18.01
N ARG A 99 -9.62 10.55 -18.10
CA ARG A 99 -9.43 11.45 -19.26
C ARG A 99 -9.14 10.67 -20.53
N GLU A 100 -8.22 9.72 -20.48
CA GLU A 100 -7.88 8.85 -21.61
C GLU A 100 -9.11 8.07 -22.09
N LYS A 101 -9.92 7.52 -21.17
CA LYS A 101 -11.17 6.84 -21.50
C LYS A 101 -12.17 7.77 -22.19
N GLU A 102 -12.35 8.99 -21.68
CA GLU A 102 -13.23 9.98 -22.30
C GLU A 102 -12.77 10.39 -23.70
N GLU A 103 -11.46 10.52 -23.92
CA GLU A 103 -10.87 10.81 -25.24
C GLU A 103 -11.05 9.65 -26.22
N ALA A 104 -10.82 8.41 -25.77
CA ALA A 104 -11.06 7.21 -26.56
C ALA A 104 -12.54 7.10 -26.98
N LEU A 105 -13.48 7.34 -26.06
CA LEU A 105 -14.91 7.35 -26.36
C LEU A 105 -15.30 8.42 -27.38
N LYS A 106 -14.73 9.63 -27.26
CA LYS A 106 -14.93 10.69 -28.28
C LYS A 106 -14.41 10.25 -29.65
N LYS A 107 -13.28 9.55 -29.70
CA LYS A 107 -12.71 9.08 -30.95
C LYS A 107 -13.55 7.99 -31.60
N ILE A 108 -14.06 7.03 -30.81
CA ILE A 108 -14.99 5.99 -31.27
C ILE A 108 -16.22 6.64 -31.90
N LEU A 109 -16.85 7.60 -31.21
CA LEU A 109 -18.03 8.30 -31.73
C LEU A 109 -17.74 9.05 -33.05
N GLN A 110 -16.53 9.60 -33.21
CA GLN A 110 -16.13 10.24 -34.47
C GLN A 110 -15.99 9.21 -35.59
N LEU A 111 -15.38 8.06 -35.31
CA LEU A 111 -15.19 6.97 -36.26
C LEU A 111 -16.52 6.34 -36.68
N GLU A 112 -17.46 6.16 -35.76
CA GLU A 112 -18.83 5.70 -36.06
C GLU A 112 -19.52 6.61 -37.08
N LYS A 113 -19.46 7.94 -36.87
CA LYS A 113 -20.00 8.91 -37.84
C LYS A 113 -19.31 8.85 -39.21
N GLN A 114 -18.00 8.64 -39.23
CA GLN A 114 -17.24 8.48 -40.49
C GLN A 114 -17.62 7.18 -41.19
N LEU A 115 -17.87 6.10 -40.44
CA LEU A 115 -18.32 4.82 -40.96
C LEU A 115 -19.72 4.94 -41.58
N ASP A 116 -20.65 5.59 -40.89
CA ASP A 116 -22.01 5.87 -41.42
C ASP A 116 -21.93 6.67 -42.73
N ALA A 117 -21.05 7.67 -42.78
CA ALA A 117 -20.82 8.45 -43.99
C ALA A 117 -20.21 7.62 -45.13
N LYS A 118 -19.25 6.73 -44.83
CA LYS A 118 -18.67 5.79 -45.80
C LYS A 118 -19.75 4.87 -46.39
N GLN A 119 -20.57 4.27 -45.53
CA GLN A 119 -21.66 3.39 -45.96
C GLN A 119 -22.68 4.13 -46.84
N LYS A 120 -23.01 5.39 -46.51
CA LYS A 120 -23.88 6.22 -47.35
C LYS A 120 -23.29 6.48 -48.74
N LEU A 121 -22.02 6.86 -48.82
CA LEU A 121 -21.33 7.07 -50.11
C LEU A 121 -21.29 5.79 -50.94
N GLU A 122 -21.06 4.64 -50.30
CA GLU A 122 -21.03 3.33 -50.97
C GLU A 122 -22.40 2.98 -51.58
N MET A 123 -23.50 3.28 -50.89
CA MET A 123 -24.86 3.14 -51.45
C MET A 123 -25.09 4.08 -52.64
N GLU A 124 -24.68 5.35 -52.56
CA GLU A 124 -24.82 6.32 -53.67
C GLU A 124 -24.02 5.88 -54.91
N ILE A 125 -22.81 5.36 -54.72
CA ILE A 125 -21.97 4.81 -55.80
C ILE A 125 -22.69 3.64 -56.48
N GLN A 126 -23.28 2.71 -55.72
CA GLN A 126 -24.03 1.58 -56.27
C GLN A 126 -25.28 2.05 -57.04
N GLU A 127 -25.97 3.07 -56.54
CA GLU A 127 -27.14 3.65 -57.21
C GLU A 127 -26.75 4.28 -58.56
N ILE A 128 -25.68 5.08 -58.60
CA ILE A 128 -25.17 5.71 -59.84
C ILE A 128 -24.70 4.64 -60.83
N LYS A 129 -23.97 3.61 -60.36
CA LYS A 129 -23.58 2.46 -61.19
C LYS A 129 -24.81 1.76 -61.80
N GLY A 130 -25.87 1.55 -61.02
CA GLY A 130 -27.13 1.00 -61.50
C GLY A 130 -27.80 1.86 -62.57
N LYS A 131 -27.91 3.18 -62.33
CA LYS A 131 -28.46 4.15 -63.30
C LYS A 131 -27.66 4.16 -64.61
N LEU A 132 -26.33 4.18 -64.54
CA LEU A 132 -25.46 4.12 -65.71
C LEU A 132 -25.62 2.81 -66.49
N LEU A 133 -25.76 1.67 -65.80
CA LEU A 133 -25.98 0.37 -66.45
C LEU A 133 -27.30 0.35 -67.23
N VAL A 134 -28.37 0.93 -66.67
CA VAL A 134 -29.68 1.05 -67.31
C VAL A 134 -29.61 1.98 -68.52
N LEU A 135 -28.99 3.15 -68.39
CA LEU A 135 -28.82 4.10 -69.50
C LEU A 135 -27.96 3.54 -70.64
N LYS A 136 -26.95 2.72 -70.32
CA LYS A 136 -26.14 2.01 -71.32
C LYS A 136 -26.97 1.05 -72.18
N HIS A 137 -27.99 0.40 -71.60
CA HIS A 137 -28.89 -0.49 -72.34
C HIS A 137 -30.01 0.26 -73.10
N LEU A 138 -30.30 1.51 -72.73
CA LEU A 138 -31.25 2.39 -73.42
C LEU A 138 -30.58 3.24 -74.51
N GLY A 139 -29.25 3.20 -74.62
CA GLY A 139 -28.39 4.07 -75.44
C GLY A 139 -28.26 3.71 -76.92
N ASP A 140 -29.18 2.91 -77.48
CA ASP A 140 -29.25 2.68 -78.94
C ASP A 140 -29.91 3.86 -79.71
N GLN A 141 -30.21 4.96 -79.01
CA GLN A 141 -30.79 6.18 -79.60
C GLN A 141 -29.80 7.35 -79.46
N ASP A 142 -29.36 7.90 -80.60
CA ASP A 142 -28.39 9.00 -80.79
C ASP A 142 -28.84 10.36 -80.19
N ASP A 143 -29.14 10.40 -78.88
CA ASP A 143 -29.41 11.64 -78.17
C ASP A 143 -28.11 12.18 -77.52
N ALA A 144 -27.51 13.18 -78.16
CA ALA A 144 -26.29 13.82 -77.69
C ALA A 144 -26.40 14.40 -76.27
N ALA A 145 -27.61 14.76 -75.82
CA ALA A 145 -27.84 15.23 -74.45
C ALA A 145 -27.74 14.09 -73.43
N VAL A 146 -28.13 12.86 -73.83
CA VAL A 146 -28.01 11.65 -73.01
C VAL A 146 -26.56 11.22 -72.91
N GLN A 147 -25.79 11.25 -74.02
CA GLN A 147 -24.36 10.94 -73.99
C GLN A 147 -23.57 11.88 -73.08
N LYS A 148 -23.86 13.19 -73.12
CA LYS A 148 -23.18 14.16 -72.24
C LYS A 148 -23.45 13.89 -70.75
N LYS A 149 -24.70 13.57 -70.38
CA LYS A 149 -25.05 13.19 -69.00
C LYS A 149 -24.40 11.89 -68.55
N VAL A 150 -24.26 10.92 -69.45
CA VAL A 150 -23.56 9.66 -69.17
C VAL A 150 -22.09 9.91 -68.86
N GLU A 151 -21.42 10.79 -69.61
CA GLU A 151 -20.01 11.09 -69.36
C GLU A 151 -19.82 11.93 -68.08
N GLU A 152 -20.68 12.93 -67.81
CA GLU A 152 -20.67 13.66 -66.53
C GLU A 152 -20.87 12.72 -65.31
N MET A 153 -21.80 11.76 -65.39
CA MET A 153 -22.00 10.77 -64.32
C MET A 153 -20.84 9.79 -64.17
N LYS A 154 -20.10 9.52 -65.25
CA LYS A 154 -18.95 8.62 -65.23
C LYS A 154 -17.73 9.29 -64.62
N ASP A 155 -17.53 10.59 -64.88
CA ASP A 155 -16.49 11.39 -64.22
C ASP A 155 -16.76 11.52 -62.72
N GLU A 156 -18.00 11.83 -62.32
CA GLU A 156 -18.39 11.91 -60.90
C GLU A 156 -18.23 10.54 -60.20
N LEU A 157 -18.55 9.44 -60.90
CA LEU A 157 -18.33 8.09 -60.40
C LEU A 157 -16.83 7.77 -60.25
N SER A 158 -15.99 8.17 -61.21
CA SER A 158 -14.54 7.96 -61.13
C SER A 158 -13.98 8.68 -59.91
N GLN A 159 -14.35 9.94 -59.72
CA GLN A 159 -13.86 10.74 -58.58
C GLN A 159 -14.29 10.13 -57.24
N LYS A 160 -15.55 9.69 -57.10
CA LYS A 160 -16.01 9.01 -55.87
C LYS A 160 -15.33 7.67 -55.63
N VAL A 161 -14.94 6.94 -56.68
CA VAL A 161 -14.20 5.67 -56.55
C VAL A 161 -12.76 5.91 -56.09
N ASP A 162 -12.10 6.94 -56.62
CA ASP A 162 -10.75 7.32 -56.22
C ASP A 162 -10.73 7.80 -54.75
N ASP A 163 -11.67 8.69 -54.36
CA ASP A 163 -11.83 9.15 -52.98
C ASP A 163 -12.06 7.97 -52.00
N PHE A 164 -12.83 6.96 -52.44
CA PHE A 164 -13.09 5.76 -51.65
C PHE A 164 -11.83 4.90 -51.50
N ALA A 165 -11.04 4.73 -52.57
CA ALA A 165 -9.80 3.95 -52.55
C ALA A 165 -8.76 4.58 -51.60
N ASP A 166 -8.62 5.91 -51.61
CA ASP A 166 -7.75 6.64 -50.69
C ASP A 166 -8.17 6.44 -49.22
N MET A 167 -9.48 6.50 -48.96
CA MET A 167 -10.04 6.23 -47.63
C MET A 167 -9.76 4.79 -47.15
N GLU A 168 -9.85 3.79 -48.05
CA GLU A 168 -9.53 2.40 -47.71
C GLU A 168 -8.04 2.19 -47.43
N SER A 169 -7.16 2.80 -48.25
CA SER A 169 -5.71 2.77 -48.06
C SER A 169 -5.31 3.36 -46.69
N LEU A 170 -5.91 4.50 -46.33
CA LEU A 170 -5.68 5.14 -45.04
C LEU A 170 -6.16 4.24 -43.89
N ASN A 171 -7.34 3.63 -44.00
CA ASN A 171 -7.88 2.73 -42.99
C ASN A 171 -6.96 1.50 -42.78
N GLN A 172 -6.49 0.89 -43.87
CA GLN A 172 -5.57 -0.24 -43.81
C GLN A 172 -4.26 0.15 -43.09
N THR A 173 -3.74 1.35 -43.37
CA THR A 173 -2.54 1.88 -42.71
C THR A 173 -2.74 2.08 -41.21
N LEU A 174 -3.90 2.61 -40.80
CA LEU A 174 -4.25 2.81 -39.40
C LEU A 174 -4.36 1.48 -38.64
N ILE A 175 -4.96 0.46 -39.23
CA ILE A 175 -5.04 -0.89 -38.64
C ILE A 175 -3.64 -1.47 -38.39
N ILE A 176 -2.72 -1.31 -39.34
CA ILE A 176 -1.34 -1.79 -39.17
C ILE A 176 -0.64 -1.04 -38.02
N LYS A 177 -0.81 0.28 -37.94
CA LYS A 177 -0.21 1.10 -36.87
C LYS A 177 -0.77 0.81 -35.49
N GLU A 178 -2.08 0.59 -35.40
CA GLU A 178 -2.75 0.22 -34.14
C GLU A 178 -2.22 -1.11 -33.60
N ARG A 179 -2.14 -2.14 -34.46
CA ARG A 179 -1.57 -3.44 -34.09
C ARG A 179 -0.14 -3.33 -33.60
N GLN A 180 0.71 -2.60 -34.33
CA GLN A 180 2.10 -2.35 -33.93
C GLN A 180 2.18 -1.68 -32.56
N SER A 181 1.41 -0.62 -32.34
CA SER A 181 1.40 0.10 -31.07
C SER A 181 0.87 -0.76 -29.91
N ASN A 182 -0.12 -1.61 -30.16
CA ASN A 182 -0.67 -2.52 -29.18
C ASN A 182 0.33 -3.63 -28.82
N ASP A 183 1.06 -4.16 -29.80
CA ASP A 183 2.12 -5.15 -29.58
C ASP A 183 3.23 -4.56 -28.69
N GLU A 184 3.68 -3.32 -28.98
CA GLU A 184 4.65 -2.60 -28.15
C GLU A 184 4.16 -2.38 -26.70
N LEU A 185 2.89 -1.98 -26.53
CA LEU A 185 2.24 -1.83 -25.22
C LEU A 185 2.19 -3.16 -24.45
N GLN A 186 1.85 -4.25 -25.13
CA GLN A 186 1.82 -5.58 -24.52
C GLN A 186 3.22 -6.05 -24.12
N GLU A 187 4.23 -5.82 -24.93
CA GLU A 187 5.63 -6.11 -24.58
C GLU A 187 6.08 -5.29 -23.37
N ALA A 188 5.80 -3.99 -23.34
CA ALA A 188 6.11 -3.12 -22.19
C ALA A 188 5.44 -3.63 -20.90
N ARG A 189 4.16 -4.03 -20.98
CA ARG A 189 3.43 -4.63 -19.85
C ARG A 189 4.08 -5.95 -19.38
N LYS A 190 4.43 -6.85 -20.31
CA LYS A 190 5.11 -8.12 -19.97
C LYS A 190 6.44 -7.88 -19.28
N ASN A 191 7.24 -6.95 -19.81
CA ASN A 191 8.54 -6.59 -19.24
C ASN A 191 8.41 -5.98 -17.84
N LEU A 192 7.39 -5.15 -17.60
CA LEU A 192 7.12 -4.59 -16.28
C LEU A 192 6.75 -5.68 -15.26
N ILE A 193 5.87 -6.60 -15.64
CA ILE A 193 5.47 -7.74 -14.78
C ILE A 193 6.69 -8.62 -14.45
N GLN A 194 7.50 -8.94 -15.46
CA GLN A 194 8.73 -9.71 -15.29
C GLN A 194 9.71 -8.98 -14.36
N GLY A 195 9.98 -7.70 -14.61
CA GLY A 195 10.92 -6.91 -13.80
C GLY A 195 10.50 -6.77 -12.34
N LEU A 196 9.20 -6.60 -12.06
CA LEU A 196 8.68 -6.59 -10.69
C LEU A 196 8.80 -7.96 -10.01
N GLY A 197 8.57 -9.05 -10.76
CA GLY A 197 8.79 -10.41 -10.28
C GLY A 197 10.24 -10.68 -9.91
N ASP A 198 11.19 -10.29 -10.77
CA ASP A 198 12.62 -10.53 -10.58
C ASP A 198 13.19 -9.73 -9.40
N MET A 199 12.75 -8.48 -9.20
CA MET A 199 13.18 -7.64 -8.07
C MET A 199 12.76 -8.21 -6.71
N LEU A 200 11.59 -8.85 -6.64
CA LEU A 200 11.03 -9.37 -5.38
C LEU A 200 11.37 -10.85 -5.13
N GLY A 201 11.62 -11.63 -6.19
CA GLY A 201 12.03 -13.03 -6.10
C GLY A 201 13.46 -13.24 -5.57
N ALA A 202 14.32 -12.22 -5.64
CA ALA A 202 15.74 -12.39 -5.35
C ALA A 202 16.14 -12.22 -3.87
N ARG A 203 15.43 -11.44 -3.01
CA ARG A 203 15.85 -11.25 -1.59
C ARG A 203 14.97 -10.40 -0.64
N ALA A 204 13.69 -10.13 -0.91
CA ALA A 204 12.88 -9.28 -0.02
C ALA A 204 11.76 -10.07 0.70
N PRO A 205 11.80 -10.28 2.03
CA PRO A 205 10.79 -11.04 2.76
C PRO A 205 9.58 -10.21 3.22
N LEU A 206 9.43 -8.95 2.80
CA LEU A 206 8.48 -8.00 3.42
C LEU A 206 7.26 -7.64 2.57
N ILE A 207 7.29 -7.78 1.23
CA ILE A 207 6.19 -7.37 0.35
C ILE A 207 5.92 -8.48 -0.67
N GLY A 208 4.73 -9.09 -0.60
CA GLY A 208 4.26 -10.08 -1.57
C GLY A 208 3.48 -9.43 -2.70
N LEU A 209 3.77 -9.81 -3.96
CA LEU A 209 2.90 -9.51 -5.10
C LEU A 209 1.75 -10.51 -5.10
N LYS A 210 0.51 -10.01 -5.04
CA LYS A 210 -0.71 -10.81 -5.21
C LYS A 210 -1.36 -10.44 -6.53
N ARG A 211 -1.53 -11.40 -7.43
CA ARG A 211 -2.23 -11.20 -8.70
C ARG A 211 -3.73 -11.11 -8.43
N MET A 212 -4.43 -10.28 -9.20
CA MET A 212 -5.90 -10.31 -9.20
C MET A 212 -6.37 -11.70 -9.62
N GLY A 213 -7.24 -12.33 -8.82
CA GLY A 213 -7.66 -13.71 -9.01
C GLY A 213 -6.81 -14.77 -8.30
N GLU A 214 -5.66 -14.39 -7.71
CA GLU A 214 -4.80 -15.36 -7.02
C GLU A 214 -5.38 -15.74 -5.65
N ILE A 215 -5.76 -17.01 -5.53
CA ILE A 215 -6.26 -17.61 -4.29
C ILE A 215 -5.05 -18.07 -3.47
N ASP A 216 -4.98 -17.64 -2.20
CA ASP A 216 -3.99 -18.20 -1.26
C ASP A 216 -4.45 -19.60 -0.87
N GLU A 217 -3.65 -20.63 -1.17
CA GLU A 217 -3.98 -22.03 -0.95
C GLU A 217 -3.93 -22.43 0.54
N LYS A 218 -3.18 -21.71 1.38
CA LYS A 218 -2.91 -22.12 2.78
C LYS A 218 -4.17 -22.18 3.66
N PRO A 219 -5.09 -21.20 3.63
CA PRO A 219 -6.33 -21.26 4.40
C PRO A 219 -7.23 -22.43 4.00
N PHE A 220 -7.30 -22.73 2.70
CA PHE A 220 -8.09 -23.85 2.18
C PHE A 220 -7.52 -25.18 2.64
N HIS A 221 -6.20 -25.34 2.56
CA HIS A 221 -5.53 -26.54 3.05
C HIS A 221 -5.72 -26.76 4.55
N ASN A 222 -5.65 -25.71 5.36
CA ASN A 222 -5.86 -25.82 6.80
C ASN A 222 -7.32 -26.18 7.13
N ALA A 223 -8.28 -25.49 6.52
CA ALA A 223 -9.70 -25.76 6.72
C ALA A 223 -10.11 -27.17 6.25
N CYS A 224 -9.53 -27.66 5.15
CA CYS A 224 -9.81 -29.01 4.65
C CYS A 224 -9.19 -30.10 5.52
N LYS A 225 -7.99 -29.86 6.08
CA LYS A 225 -7.38 -30.79 7.05
C LYS A 225 -8.20 -30.93 8.33
N GLU A 226 -8.83 -29.85 8.80
CA GLU A 226 -9.69 -29.88 9.99
C GLU A 226 -11.04 -30.56 9.72
N ARG A 227 -11.64 -30.35 8.55
CA ARG A 227 -12.98 -30.88 8.22
C ARG A 227 -12.98 -32.29 7.61
N PHE A 228 -11.94 -32.65 6.86
CA PHE A 228 -11.87 -33.91 6.10
C PHE A 228 -10.52 -34.60 6.34
N PRO A 229 -10.34 -35.29 7.48
CA PRO A 229 -9.07 -35.94 7.81
C PRO A 229 -8.76 -37.17 6.94
N GLU A 230 -9.76 -37.77 6.28
CA GLU A 230 -9.60 -38.98 5.46
C GLU A 230 -9.15 -38.69 4.01
N ASP A 231 -9.59 -37.58 3.41
CA ASP A 231 -9.11 -37.10 2.10
C ASP A 231 -9.15 -35.56 2.00
N PRO A 232 -8.20 -34.88 2.65
CA PRO A 232 -8.14 -33.42 2.67
C PRO A 232 -7.74 -32.83 1.32
N THR A 233 -7.10 -33.62 0.45
CA THR A 233 -6.54 -33.17 -0.84
C THR A 233 -7.61 -32.91 -1.89
N VAL A 234 -8.55 -33.85 -2.06
CA VAL A 234 -9.62 -33.71 -3.06
C VAL A 234 -10.63 -32.64 -2.65
N ALA A 235 -10.98 -32.58 -1.36
CA ALA A 235 -11.87 -31.55 -0.83
C ALA A 235 -11.27 -30.14 -0.97
N CYS A 236 -9.96 -30.00 -0.73
CA CYS A 236 -9.26 -28.73 -0.89
C CYS A 236 -9.26 -28.28 -2.36
N PHE A 237 -8.94 -29.17 -3.29
CA PHE A 237 -8.93 -28.87 -4.72
C PHE A 237 -10.31 -28.42 -5.22
N HIS A 238 -11.37 -29.13 -4.82
CA HIS A 238 -12.73 -28.78 -5.24
C HIS A 238 -13.21 -27.44 -4.66
N SER A 239 -12.89 -27.17 -3.38
CA SER A 239 -13.22 -25.89 -2.74
C SER A 239 -12.48 -24.70 -3.37
N MET A 240 -11.22 -24.89 -3.80
CA MET A 240 -10.46 -23.85 -4.49
C MET A 240 -10.99 -23.60 -5.90
N GLN A 241 -11.40 -24.66 -6.63
CA GLN A 241 -12.01 -24.51 -7.95
C GLN A 241 -13.35 -23.76 -7.91
N LEU A 242 -14.19 -24.01 -6.90
CA LEU A 242 -15.45 -23.29 -6.71
C LEU A 242 -15.20 -21.78 -6.50
N VAL A 243 -14.26 -21.43 -5.63
CA VAL A 243 -13.92 -20.03 -5.36
C VAL A 243 -13.23 -19.37 -6.55
N ALA A 244 -12.40 -20.10 -7.31
CA ALA A 244 -11.79 -19.59 -8.54
C ALA A 244 -12.84 -19.26 -9.60
N GLY A 245 -13.86 -20.12 -9.76
CA GLY A 245 -14.96 -19.89 -10.69
C GLY A 245 -15.79 -18.64 -10.37
N GLU A 246 -15.97 -18.32 -9.08
CA GLU A 246 -16.67 -17.10 -8.67
C GLU A 246 -15.84 -15.82 -8.89
N ILE A 247 -14.51 -15.93 -8.88
CA ILE A 247 -13.60 -14.77 -9.04
C ILE A 247 -13.33 -14.44 -10.54
N GLU A 248 -13.52 -15.40 -11.46
CA GLU A 248 -13.35 -15.19 -12.91
C GLU A 248 -14.54 -14.47 -13.60
N GLU A 249 -15.71 -14.39 -12.96
CA GLU A 249 -16.93 -13.77 -13.52
C GLU A 249 -17.07 -12.22 -13.49
N PRO A 250 -16.09 -11.35 -13.15
CA PRO A 250 -16.27 -9.92 -13.38
C PRO A 250 -15.83 -9.46 -14.78
N SER A 251 -15.26 -10.33 -15.64
CA SER A 251 -14.54 -9.90 -16.84
C SER A 251 -15.31 -9.93 -18.17
N LEU A 252 -16.53 -10.49 -18.22
CA LEU A 252 -17.31 -10.55 -19.47
C LEU A 252 -18.36 -9.43 -19.64
N ALA A 253 -18.46 -8.50 -18.69
CA ALA A 253 -19.36 -7.35 -18.79
C ALA A 253 -18.62 -6.08 -19.21
N SER A 254 -17.99 -6.07 -20.39
CA SER A 254 -17.69 -4.87 -21.21
C SER A 254 -16.79 -5.25 -22.40
N ILE A 255 -17.40 -5.71 -23.49
CA ILE A 255 -16.91 -5.48 -24.85
C ILE A 255 -17.90 -4.50 -25.48
#